data_AF-A0A1R1DZP8-F1
#
_entry.id   AF-A0A1R1DZP8-F1
#
_cell.length_a   1.000
_cell.length_b   1.000
_cell.length_c   1.000
_cell.angle_alpha   90.00
_cell.angle_beta   90.00
_cell.angle_gamma   90.00
#
_symmetry.space_group_name_H-M   'P 1'
#
loop_
_entity.id
_entity.type
_entity.pdbx_description
1 polymer ?
#
loop_
_entity_poly.entity_id
_entity_poly.type
_entity_poly.pdbx_seq_one_letter_code
_entity_poly.pdbx_strand_id
1 'polypeptide(L)'
;MSNGAKRFFKVFAKNIKESIGAGRYEANGIKVSCVHCQYDRFEHGYAQLNTAFLSFLNLDFANRSANILTCHRCGYVHWFNKDIKRVNN
;
A
#
# COMPACT_ATOMS: atom_id res chain seq x y z
N MET A 1 27.19 -2.75 -26.56
CA MET A 1 26.45 -3.49 -25.51
C MET A 1 24.97 -3.50 -25.86
N SER A 2 24.38 -4.68 -26.09
CA SER A 2 23.05 -4.85 -26.71
C SER A 2 21.90 -4.31 -25.85
N ASN A 3 20.98 -3.57 -26.48
CA ASN A 3 19.77 -2.99 -25.86
C ASN A 3 18.81 -4.05 -25.28
N GLY A 4 18.96 -5.33 -25.64
CA GLY A 4 18.11 -6.42 -25.14
C GLY A 4 18.30 -6.71 -23.65
N ALA A 5 19.54 -6.66 -23.14
CA ALA A 5 19.84 -6.93 -21.73
C ALA A 5 19.16 -5.91 -20.80
N LYS A 6 19.16 -4.63 -21.16
CA LYS A 6 18.52 -3.55 -20.38
C LYS A 6 17.01 -3.75 -20.23
N ARG A 7 16.34 -4.29 -21.26
CA ARG A 7 14.88 -4.54 -21.25
C ARG A 7 14.53 -5.72 -20.34
N PHE A 8 15.31 -6.80 -20.37
CA PHE A 8 15.11 -7.95 -19.49
C PHE A 8 15.32 -7.59 -18.01
N PHE A 9 16.40 -6.87 -17.68
CA PHE A 9 16.64 -6.40 -16.30
C PHE A 9 15.52 -5.49 -15.77
N LYS A 10 14.95 -4.62 -16.63
CA LYS A 10 13.85 -3.71 -16.25
C LYS A 10 12.55 -4.47 -15.93
N VAL A 11 12.24 -5.52 -16.69
CA VAL A 11 11.06 -6.37 -16.45
C VAL A 11 11.24 -7.17 -15.15
N PHE A 12 12.43 -7.74 -14.93
CA PHE A 12 12.72 -8.50 -13.72
C PHE A 12 12.65 -7.62 -12.46
N ALA A 13 13.23 -6.41 -12.49
CA ALA A 13 13.16 -5.47 -11.37
C ALA A 13 11.74 -4.97 -11.07
N LYS A 14 10.88 -4.83 -12.09
CA LYS A 14 9.48 -4.40 -11.90
C LYS A 14 8.66 -5.47 -11.17
N ASN A 15 8.85 -6.75 -11.50
CA ASN A 15 8.18 -7.87 -10.84
C ASN A 15 8.65 -8.07 -9.38
N ILE A 16 9.91 -7.74 -9.07
CA ILE A 16 10.44 -7.81 -7.68
C ILE A 16 9.83 -6.72 -6.79
N LYS A 17 9.51 -5.55 -7.33
CA LYS A 17 8.89 -4.47 -6.54
C LYS A 17 7.45 -4.78 -6.13
N GLU A 18 6.75 -5.59 -6.92
CA GLU A 18 5.45 -6.18 -6.59
C GLU A 18 5.57 -7.39 -5.62
N SER A 19 6.76 -7.97 -5.44
CA SER A 19 6.96 -9.19 -4.66
C SER A 19 7.30 -8.95 -3.18
N ILE A 20 7.13 -7.74 -2.65
CA ILE A 20 7.06 -7.55 -1.18
C ILE A 20 5.68 -8.07 -0.75
N GLY A 21 5.58 -9.38 -0.62
CA GLY A 21 4.31 -10.07 -0.31
C GLY A 21 3.69 -9.60 1.01
N ALA A 22 2.45 -10.06 1.24
CA ALA A 22 1.64 -9.67 2.38
C ALA A 22 2.43 -9.72 3.70
N GLY A 23 2.53 -8.57 4.36
CA GLY A 23 3.32 -8.35 5.56
C GLY A 23 2.47 -8.11 6.80
N ARG A 24 3.10 -8.13 7.96
CA ARG A 24 2.51 -7.69 9.23
C ARG A 24 2.76 -6.21 9.43
N TYR A 25 1.81 -5.51 10.05
CA TYR A 25 1.90 -4.07 10.27
C TYR A 25 1.50 -3.68 11.68
N GLU A 26 2.01 -2.53 12.12
CA GLU A 26 1.57 -1.84 13.31
C GLU A 26 1.05 -0.43 12.95
N ALA A 27 0.03 0.00 13.67
CA ALA A 27 -0.47 1.37 13.64
C ALA A 27 -0.36 1.92 15.06
N ASN A 28 0.38 3.01 15.26
CA ASN A 28 0.60 3.62 16.58
C ASN A 28 1.15 2.62 17.64
N GLY A 29 2.05 1.72 17.24
CA GLY A 29 2.62 0.68 18.12
C GLY A 29 1.69 -0.51 18.40
N ILE A 30 0.50 -0.56 17.79
CA ILE A 30 -0.47 -1.65 17.96
C ILE A 30 -0.44 -2.53 16.71
N LYS A 31 -0.25 -3.84 16.89
CA LYS A 31 -0.31 -4.82 15.79
C LYS A 31 -1.71 -4.84 15.16
N VAL A 32 -1.75 -4.73 13.84
CA VAL A 32 -3.01 -4.75 13.09
C VAL A 32 -3.46 -6.19 12.88
N SER A 33 -4.71 -6.48 13.23
CA SER A 33 -5.43 -7.72 12.91
C SER A 33 -6.68 -7.38 12.10
N CYS A 34 -7.03 -8.24 11.15
CA CYS A 34 -8.20 -8.04 10.31
C CYS A 34 -9.46 -8.13 11.18
N VAL A 35 -10.24 -7.04 11.25
CA VAL A 35 -11.47 -7.01 12.06
C VAL A 35 -12.52 -8.00 11.59
N HIS A 36 -12.47 -8.41 10.32
CA HIS A 36 -13.41 -9.36 9.73
C HIS A 36 -13.02 -10.83 9.97
N CYS A 37 -11.75 -11.21 9.74
CA CYS A 37 -11.32 -12.62 9.76
C CYS A 37 -10.17 -12.94 10.71
N GLN A 38 -9.72 -11.97 11.52
CA GLN A 38 -8.64 -12.11 12.51
C GLN A 38 -7.27 -12.51 11.94
N TYR A 39 -7.06 -12.38 10.63
CA TYR A 39 -5.77 -12.63 9.99
C TYR A 39 -4.83 -11.41 10.10
N ASP A 40 -3.53 -11.65 10.09
CA ASP A 40 -2.49 -10.67 10.45
C ASP A 40 -1.57 -10.26 9.29
N ARG A 41 -1.83 -10.72 8.06
CA ARG A 41 -1.05 -10.36 6.87
C ARG A 41 -1.84 -9.52 5.87
N PHE A 42 -1.19 -8.46 5.41
CA PHE A 42 -1.81 -7.42 4.59
C PHE A 42 -0.93 -6.99 3.43
N GLU A 43 -1.59 -6.62 2.34
CA GLU A 43 -0.97 -5.84 1.27
C GLU A 43 -1.11 -4.36 1.63
N HIS A 44 0.00 -3.61 1.54
CA HIS A 44 0.02 -2.17 1.81
C HIS A 44 -0.12 -1.40 0.51
N GLY A 45 -1.02 -0.43 0.51
CA GLY A 45 -1.18 0.52 -0.58
C GLY A 45 -1.49 1.92 -0.06
N TYR A 46 -1.75 2.82 -1.01
CA TYR A 46 -2.18 4.18 -0.74
C TYR A 46 -3.49 4.43 -1.48
N ALA A 47 -4.51 4.89 -0.78
CA ALA A 47 -5.74 5.37 -1.40
C ALA A 47 -5.71 6.89 -1.51
N GLN A 48 -5.95 7.40 -2.72
CA GLN A 48 -6.21 8.82 -2.92
C GLN A 48 -7.64 9.10 -2.46
N LEU A 49 -7.79 9.96 -1.44
CA LEU A 49 -9.08 10.51 -1.04
C LEU A 49 -9.51 11.52 -2.10
N ASN A 50 -10.00 11.03 -3.24
CA ASN A 50 -10.42 11.87 -4.35
C ASN A 50 -11.64 12.70 -3.94
N THR A 51 -11.40 13.97 -3.63
CA THR A 51 -12.40 15.03 -3.70
C THR A 51 -12.73 15.28 -5.16
N ALA A 52 -13.69 14.54 -5.71
CA ALA A 52 -14.21 14.75 -7.07
C ALA A 52 -14.76 16.19 -7.29
N PHE A 53 -14.85 17.01 -6.24
CA PHE A 53 -15.33 18.39 -6.27
C PHE A 53 -14.23 19.48 -6.31
N LEU A 54 -12.94 19.13 -6.17
CA LEU A 54 -11.85 20.12 -6.07
C LEU A 54 -11.12 20.44 -7.38
N SER A 55 -11.48 19.82 -8.50
CA SER A 55 -10.87 20.13 -9.81
C SER A 55 -11.15 21.56 -10.31
N PHE A 56 -11.97 22.35 -9.61
CA PHE A 56 -12.27 23.75 -9.96
C PHE A 56 -11.42 24.79 -9.21
N LEU A 57 -10.68 24.43 -8.17
CA LEU A 57 -9.89 25.38 -7.36
C LEU A 57 -8.55 24.77 -6.95
N ASN A 58 -7.60 24.77 -7.89
CA ASN A 58 -6.16 25.05 -7.72
C ASN A 58 -5.51 24.87 -6.33
N LEU A 59 -5.50 23.67 -5.73
CA LEU A 59 -4.96 23.50 -4.36
C LEU A 59 -4.21 22.17 -4.15
N ASP A 60 -2.92 22.29 -3.84
CA ASP A 60 -1.99 21.28 -3.29
C ASP A 60 -2.46 20.57 -2.00
N PHE A 61 -3.69 20.82 -1.55
CA PHE A 61 -4.29 20.26 -0.33
C PHE A 61 -4.97 18.89 -0.54
N ALA A 62 -5.16 18.46 -1.80
CA ALA A 62 -5.76 17.18 -2.19
C ALA A 62 -4.80 15.97 -2.16
N ASN A 63 -3.55 16.18 -1.76
CA ASN A 63 -2.50 15.13 -1.68
C ASN A 63 -2.50 14.32 -0.37
N ARG A 64 -3.60 14.28 0.40
CA ARG A 64 -3.67 13.41 1.58
C ARG A 64 -3.95 11.97 1.15
N SER A 65 -2.89 11.22 0.90
CA SER A 65 -2.96 9.77 0.70
C SER A 65 -3.21 9.07 2.05
N ALA A 66 -4.27 8.27 2.12
CA ALA A 66 -4.49 7.40 3.27
C ALA A 66 -3.71 6.10 3.07
N ASN A 67 -3.05 5.63 4.12
CA ASN A 67 -2.46 4.29 4.14
C ASN A 67 -3.60 3.26 4.15
N ILE A 68 -3.55 2.29 3.25
CA ILE A 68 -4.50 1.17 3.24
C ILE A 68 -3.79 -0.15 3.48
N LEU A 69 -4.42 -1.01 4.30
CA LEU A 69 -4.02 -2.39 4.50
C LEU A 69 -5.14 -3.32 4.05
N THR A 70 -4.92 -4.01 2.93
CA THR A 70 -5.86 -4.99 2.40
C THR A 70 -5.53 -6.36 2.98
N CYS A 71 -6.47 -6.99 3.68
CA CYS A 71 -6.27 -8.32 4.23
C CYS A 71 -6.04 -9.33 3.12
N HIS A 72 -4.90 -10.02 3.14
CA HIS A 72 -4.54 -10.97 2.10
C HIS A 72 -5.38 -12.26 2.12
N ARG A 73 -6.15 -12.51 3.21
CA ARG A 73 -7.05 -13.65 3.32
C ARG A 73 -8.47 -13.36 2.82
N CYS A 74 -9.08 -12.26 3.25
CA CYS A 74 -10.50 -11.99 3.00
C CYS A 74 -10.77 -10.69 2.23
N GLY A 75 -9.75 -9.94 1.84
CA GLY A 75 -9.88 -8.71 1.05
C GLY A 75 -10.40 -7.49 1.82
N TYR A 76 -10.68 -7.60 3.13
CA TYR A 76 -11.14 -6.45 3.93
C TYR A 76 -10.06 -5.37 3.98
N VAL A 77 -10.44 -4.12 3.72
CA VAL A 77 -9.53 -2.97 3.63
C VAL A 77 -9.62 -2.13 4.90
N HIS A 78 -8.49 -2.00 5.59
CA HIS A 78 -8.33 -1.05 6.69
C HIS A 78 -7.78 0.27 6.17
N TRP A 79 -8.33 1.38 6.65
CA TRP A 79 -7.93 2.73 6.27
C TRP A 79 -7.27 3.44 7.44
N PHE A 80 -6.09 4.01 7.21
CA PHE A 80 -5.31 4.72 8.21
C PHE A 80 -4.93 6.10 7.69
N ASN A 81 -5.38 7.15 8.37
CA ASN A 81 -4.98 8.54 8.10
C ASN A 81 -3.69 8.94 8.85
N LYS A 82 -2.96 7.95 9.38
CA LYS A 82 -1.67 8.09 10.05
C LYS A 82 -0.71 7.06 9.46
N ASP A 83 0.57 7.22 9.78
CA ASP A 83 1.59 6.26 9.36
C ASP A 83 1.35 4.88 9.98
N ILE A 84 1.69 3.87 9.18
CA ILE A 84 1.73 2.47 9.56
C ILE A 84 3.13 1.95 9.28
N LYS A 85 3.61 1.01 10.10
CA LYS A 85 4.95 0.44 9.95
C LYS A 85 4.85 -1.05 9.69
N ARG A 86 5.62 -1.52 8.71
CA ARG A 86 5.78 -2.96 8.48
C ARG A 86 6.67 -3.53 9.57
N VAL A 87 6.24 -4.62 10.19
CA VAL A 87 7.02 -5.33 11.21
C VAL A 87 7.58 -6.62 10.62
N ASN A 88 8.88 -6.84 10.82
CA ASN A 88 9.55 -8.09 10.49
C ASN A 88 9.55 -8.93 11.77
N ASN A 89 8.67 -9.92 11.84
CA ASN A 89 8.51 -10.78 13.02
C ASN A 89 8.45 -12.23 12.59
#